data_AF-A0A256SUJ3-F1
#
_entry.id   AF-A0A256SUJ3-F1
#
_cell.length_a   1.000
_cell.length_b   1.000
_cell.length_c   1.000
_cell.angle_alpha   90.00
_cell.angle_beta   90.00
_cell.angle_gamma   90.00
#
_symmetry.space_group_name_H-M   'P 1'
#
loop_
_entity.id
_entity.type
_entity.pdbx_description
1 polymer ?
#
loop_
_entity_poly.entity_id
_entity_poly.type
_entity_poly.pdbx_seq_one_letter_code
_entity_poly.pdbx_strand_id
1 'polypeptide(L)'
;MKNNNIGCFGWGLILFLGLVIFSWAITLWYISIPIIIIAVIIYFHRKNNPEIQQRLKEKKAAKEQAEHERQELHQRNIQKWQTEDLSKYATKLSELKLKKTEYAIYSPDSQITWSESRSRTKRINYGGLTSSIHIAKGLNYRMGSIRTASQKEEYMKEIVTGALALTNKRIIVTNGVDAKSYPFTRLLRMVPYNDGVELISDSGKKVILSGFDDATRFNIYLDRLTSE
;
A
#
# COMPACT_ATOMS: atom_id res chain seq x y z
N MET A 1 -4.92 -53.49 -3.38
CA MET A 1 -3.66 -53.48 -2.60
C MET A 1 -2.52 -53.80 -3.55
N LYS A 2 -1.70 -52.81 -3.95
CA LYS A 2 -0.49 -53.06 -4.76
C LYS A 2 0.68 -53.20 -3.80
N ASN A 3 1.26 -54.40 -3.70
CA ASN A 3 2.48 -54.64 -2.95
C ASN A 3 3.65 -53.96 -3.68
N ASN A 4 4.21 -52.92 -3.05
CA ASN A 4 5.45 -52.31 -3.50
C ASN A 4 6.61 -53.22 -3.05
N ASN A 5 6.88 -54.29 -3.81
CA ASN A 5 8.14 -55.01 -3.71
C ASN A 5 9.25 -54.12 -4.27
N ILE A 6 9.78 -53.23 -3.42
CA ILE A 6 11.04 -52.54 -3.68
C ILE A 6 12.09 -53.65 -3.77
N GLY A 7 12.60 -53.93 -4.97
CA GLY A 7 13.66 -54.92 -5.17
C GLY A 7 14.90 -54.59 -4.34
N CYS A 8 15.76 -55.59 -4.10
CA CYS A 8 16.98 -55.50 -3.29
C CYS A 8 17.84 -54.25 -3.59
N PHE A 9 17.90 -53.81 -4.85
CA PHE A 9 18.59 -52.58 -5.27
C PHE A 9 17.95 -51.26 -4.78
N GLY A 10 16.62 -51.20 -4.64
CA GLY A 10 15.93 -50.00 -4.15
C GLY A 10 16.10 -49.77 -2.64
N TRP A 11 16.16 -50.84 -1.85
CA TRP A 11 16.50 -50.76 -0.42
C TRP A 11 17.96 -50.31 -0.20
N GLY A 12 18.88 -50.80 -1.05
CA GLY A 12 20.29 -50.36 -1.03
C GLY A 12 20.44 -48.85 -1.30
N LEU A 13 19.70 -48.30 -2.26
CA LEU A 13 19.72 -46.87 -2.57
C LEU A 13 19.17 -46.01 -1.41
N ILE A 14 18.08 -46.45 -0.78
CA ILE A 14 17.47 -45.75 0.36
C ILE A 14 18.42 -45.76 1.57
N LEU A 15 19.07 -46.88 1.85
CA LEU A 15 20.06 -46.98 2.94
C LEU A 15 21.30 -46.13 2.67
N PHE A 16 21.79 -46.10 1.42
CA PHE A 16 22.92 -45.25 1.04
C PHE A 16 22.58 -43.76 1.14
N LEU A 17 21.43 -43.33 0.62
CA LEU A 17 20.96 -41.95 0.76
C LEU A 17 20.73 -41.57 2.22
N GLY A 18 20.20 -42.49 3.04
CA GLY A 18 20.06 -42.30 4.49
C GLY A 18 21.40 -42.09 5.20
N LEU A 19 22.43 -42.88 4.87
CA LEU A 19 23.77 -42.74 5.43
C LEU A 19 24.46 -41.44 4.99
N VAL A 20 24.27 -41.01 3.74
CA VAL A 20 24.76 -39.72 3.27
C VAL A 20 24.09 -38.58 4.04
N ILE A 21 22.76 -38.58 4.16
CA ILE A 21 22.04 -37.54 4.91
C ILE A 21 22.48 -37.52 6.38
N PHE A 22 22.67 -38.68 6.99
CA PHE A 22 23.13 -38.80 8.38
C PHE A 22 24.56 -38.27 8.58
N SER A 23 25.46 -38.57 7.64
CA SER A 23 26.83 -38.03 7.64
C SER A 23 26.84 -36.50 7.52
N TRP A 24 26.02 -35.95 6.62
CA TRP A 24 25.88 -34.50 6.47
C TRP A 24 25.23 -33.84 7.70
N ALA A 25 24.35 -34.53 8.42
CA ALA A 25 23.77 -34.02 9.67
C ALA A 25 24.82 -33.94 10.80
N ILE A 26 25.72 -34.92 10.89
CA ILE A 26 26.80 -34.94 11.88
C ILE A 26 27.79 -33.80 11.62
N THR A 27 28.18 -33.56 10.36
CA THR A 27 29.11 -32.47 10.03
C THR A 27 28.50 -31.09 10.32
N LEU A 28 27.19 -30.89 10.08
CA LEU A 28 26.48 -29.66 10.44
C LEU A 28 26.40 -29.44 11.96
N TRP A 29 26.21 -30.50 12.73
CA TRP A 29 26.23 -30.43 14.20
C TRP A 29 27.61 -30.04 14.74
N TYR A 30 28.68 -30.59 14.16
CA TYR A 30 30.05 -30.31 14.60
C TYR A 30 30.46 -28.85 14.34
N ILE A 31 29.89 -28.19 13.32
CA ILE A 31 30.16 -26.78 13.00
C ILE A 31 29.24 -25.84 13.78
N SER A 32 27.98 -26.21 14.01
CA SER A 32 26.99 -25.32 14.67
C SER A 32 27.23 -25.18 16.18
N ILE A 33 27.59 -26.27 16.88
CA ILE A 33 27.86 -26.26 18.32
C ILE A 33 28.96 -25.26 18.74
N PRO A 34 30.16 -25.23 18.12
CA PRO A 34 31.20 -24.28 18.52
C PRO A 34 30.82 -22.82 18.23
N ILE A 35 30.06 -22.55 17.17
CA ILE A 35 29.56 -21.20 16.88
C ILE A 35 28.62 -20.73 18.01
N ILE A 36 27.74 -21.62 18.48
CA ILE A 36 26.84 -21.33 19.60
C ILE A 36 27.64 -21.08 20.89
N ILE A 37 28.65 -21.90 21.19
CA ILE A 37 29.49 -21.73 22.38
C ILE A 37 30.24 -20.39 22.34
N ILE A 38 30.83 -20.04 21.19
CA ILE A 38 31.51 -18.75 20.99
C ILE A 38 30.52 -17.58 21.18
N ALA A 39 29.31 -17.69 20.62
CA ALA A 39 28.28 -16.68 20.80
C ALA A 39 27.85 -16.51 22.27
N VAL A 40 27.77 -17.60 23.04
CA VAL A 40 27.48 -17.58 24.49
C VAL A 40 28.61 -16.93 25.28
N ILE A 41 29.87 -17.24 24.96
CA ILE A 41 31.04 -16.61 25.61
C ILE A 41 31.07 -15.11 25.33
N ILE A 42 30.85 -14.71 24.06
CA ILE A 42 30.77 -13.29 23.66
C ILE A 42 29.61 -12.60 24.38
N TYR A 43 28.45 -13.25 24.47
CA TYR A 43 27.29 -12.74 25.20
C TYR A 43 27.59 -12.51 26.69
N PHE A 44 28.23 -13.48 27.35
CA PHE A 44 28.55 -13.40 28.77
C PHE A 44 29.62 -12.32 29.03
N HIS A 45 30.64 -12.23 28.17
CA HIS A 45 31.65 -11.18 28.22
C HIS A 45 31.02 -9.78 28.02
N ARG A 46 30.08 -9.65 27.08
CA ARG A 46 29.33 -8.40 26.84
C ARG A 46 28.39 -8.04 27.99
N LYS A 47 27.80 -9.03 28.66
CA LYS A 47 26.89 -8.85 29.79
C LYS A 47 27.61 -8.38 31.04
N ASN A 48 28.79 -8.93 31.31
CA ASN A 48 29.57 -8.62 32.51
C ASN A 48 30.41 -7.33 32.37
N ASN A 49 30.56 -6.78 31.15
CA ASN A 49 31.29 -5.54 30.93
C ASN A 49 30.39 -4.31 31.21
N PRO A 50 30.64 -3.53 32.28
CA PRO A 50 29.79 -2.41 32.67
C PRO A 50 29.79 -1.25 31.67
N GLU A 51 30.91 -0.99 30.98
CA GLU A 51 30.99 0.07 29.96
C GLU A 51 30.07 -0.22 28.77
N ILE A 52 29.96 -1.48 28.36
CA ILE A 52 29.08 -1.87 27.26
C ILE A 52 27.62 -1.69 27.63
N GLN A 53 27.25 -1.99 28.88
CA GLN A 53 25.89 -1.77 29.36
C GLN A 53 25.53 -0.28 29.43
N GLN A 54 26.46 0.56 29.88
CA GLN A 54 26.29 2.01 29.89
C GLN A 54 26.09 2.56 28.47
N ARG A 55 26.97 2.23 27.52
CA ARG A 55 26.82 2.64 26.11
C ARG A 55 25.52 2.16 25.49
N LEU A 56 25.05 0.96 25.85
CA LEU A 56 23.75 0.45 25.38
C LEU A 56 22.58 1.23 25.97
N LYS A 57 22.64 1.61 27.25
CA LYS A 57 21.62 2.44 27.91
C LYS A 57 21.61 3.85 27.32
N GLU A 58 22.77 4.48 27.15
CA GLU A 58 22.91 5.80 26.51
C GLU A 58 22.37 5.79 25.08
N LYS A 59 22.70 4.76 24.27
CA LYS A 59 22.14 4.62 22.92
C LYS A 59 20.63 4.42 22.91
N LYS A 60 20.06 3.74 23.90
CA LYS A 60 18.60 3.57 24.04
C LYS A 60 17.94 4.88 24.46
N ALA A 61 18.47 5.53 25.50
CA ALA A 61 18.00 6.83 25.97
C ALA A 61 18.09 7.89 24.87
N ALA A 62 19.18 7.93 24.09
CA ALA A 62 19.33 8.84 22.96
C ALA A 62 18.32 8.57 21.84
N LYS A 63 17.96 7.31 21.59
CA LYS A 63 16.90 6.95 20.63
C LYS A 63 15.52 7.38 21.14
N GLU A 64 15.22 7.09 22.40
CA GLU A 64 13.96 7.47 23.05
C GLU A 64 13.81 9.00 23.10
N GLN A 65 14.88 9.73 23.42
CA GLN A 65 14.93 11.19 23.37
C GLN A 65 14.71 11.71 21.95
N ALA A 66 15.40 11.16 20.95
CA ALA A 66 15.21 11.55 19.56
C ALA A 66 13.78 11.26 19.05
N GLU A 67 13.15 10.18 19.50
CA GLU A 67 11.75 9.87 19.20
C GLU A 67 10.79 10.86 19.88
N HIS A 68 11.02 11.18 21.15
CA HIS A 68 10.24 12.18 21.89
C HIS A 68 10.35 13.57 21.25
N GLU A 69 11.56 14.01 20.91
CA GLU A 69 11.80 15.28 20.21
C GLU A 69 11.08 15.34 18.86
N ARG A 70 11.09 14.24 18.09
CA ARG A 70 10.34 14.13 16.83
C ARG A 70 8.84 14.24 17.05
N GLN A 71 8.31 13.59 18.09
CA GLN A 71 6.89 13.65 18.44
C GLN A 71 6.49 15.06 18.88
N GLU A 72 7.28 15.71 19.72
CA GLU A 72 7.06 17.10 20.13
C GLU A 72 7.13 18.07 18.95
N LEU A 73 8.09 17.89 18.04
CA LEU A 73 8.21 18.71 16.84
C LEU A 73 7.00 18.50 15.92
N HIS A 74 6.58 17.26 15.72
CA HIS A 74 5.39 16.92 14.95
C HIS A 74 4.14 17.57 15.56
N GLN A 75 3.96 17.48 16.87
CA GLN A 75 2.83 18.10 17.58
C GLN A 75 2.84 19.63 17.47
N ARG A 76 4.01 20.26 17.61
CA ARG A 76 4.18 21.71 17.40
C ARG A 76 3.82 22.12 15.98
N ASN A 77 4.24 21.34 14.98
CA ASN A 77 3.90 21.59 13.59
C ASN A 77 2.39 21.47 13.34
N ILE A 78 1.73 20.46 13.90
CA ILE A 78 0.25 20.31 13.80
C ILE A 78 -0.45 21.54 14.35
N GLN A 79 -0.08 21.98 15.56
CA GLN A 79 -0.68 23.16 16.19
C GLN A 79 -0.48 24.42 15.33
N LYS A 80 0.73 24.59 14.78
CA LYS A 80 1.03 25.67 13.85
C LYS A 80 0.13 25.61 12.61
N TRP A 81 0.02 24.47 11.95
CA TRP A 81 -0.78 24.29 10.74
C TRP A 81 -2.29 24.44 10.98
N GLN A 82 -2.76 24.21 12.21
CA GLN A 82 -4.16 24.43 12.60
C GLN A 82 -4.49 25.91 12.84
N THR A 83 -3.53 26.70 13.32
CA THR A 83 -3.78 28.06 13.81
C THR A 83 -3.31 29.15 12.86
N GLU A 84 -2.39 28.84 11.96
CA GLU A 84 -1.82 29.84 11.06
C GLU A 84 -2.84 30.37 10.05
N ASP A 85 -2.62 31.60 9.60
CA ASP A 85 -3.42 32.23 8.56
C ASP A 85 -3.00 31.73 7.17
N LEU A 86 -3.93 31.06 6.48
CA LEU A 86 -3.72 30.49 5.14
C LEU A 86 -3.52 31.56 4.07
N SER A 87 -4.02 32.78 4.30
CA SER A 87 -3.95 33.88 3.33
C SER A 87 -2.52 34.25 2.98
N LYS A 88 -1.57 34.00 3.88
CA LYS A 88 -0.13 34.23 3.68
C LYS A 88 0.48 33.39 2.57
N TYR A 89 -0.10 32.22 2.32
CA TYR A 89 0.37 31.28 1.30
C TYR A 89 -0.37 31.44 -0.04
N ALA A 90 -1.39 32.29 -0.09
CA ALA A 90 -2.24 32.47 -1.27
C ALA A 90 -1.42 33.02 -2.45
N THR A 91 -1.09 32.14 -3.39
CA THR A 91 -0.31 32.47 -4.59
C THR A 91 -1.10 32.12 -5.84
N LYS A 92 -0.98 32.96 -6.87
CA LYS A 92 -1.48 32.63 -8.21
C LYS A 92 -0.41 31.84 -8.95
N LEU A 93 -0.68 30.57 -9.22
CA LEU A 93 0.18 29.74 -10.05
C LEU A 93 0.12 30.23 -11.49
N SER A 94 1.27 30.49 -12.11
CA SER A 94 1.37 30.91 -13.52
C SER A 94 1.05 29.76 -14.48
N GLU A 95 1.40 28.53 -14.10
CA GLU A 95 1.21 27.32 -14.91
C GLU A 95 -0.25 26.87 -15.01
N LEU A 96 -1.08 27.25 -14.04
CA LEU A 96 -2.49 26.88 -13.98
C LEU A 96 -3.38 28.09 -14.18
N LYS A 97 -4.30 28.00 -15.13
CA LYS A 97 -5.34 29.01 -15.33
C LYS A 97 -6.42 28.90 -14.24
N LEU A 98 -6.16 29.54 -13.10
CA LEU A 98 -7.09 29.61 -11.98
C LEU A 98 -8.24 30.61 -12.24
N LYS A 99 -9.37 30.43 -11.56
CA LYS A 99 -10.46 31.42 -11.58
C LYS A 99 -9.98 32.73 -10.94
N LYS A 100 -10.62 33.86 -11.27
CA LYS A 100 -10.17 35.21 -10.84
C LYS A 100 -9.95 35.34 -9.32
N THR A 101 -10.79 34.69 -8.51
CA THR A 101 -10.78 34.70 -7.05
C THR A 101 -10.27 33.37 -6.45
N GLU A 102 -9.53 32.59 -7.22
CA GLU A 102 -8.98 31.30 -6.81
C GLU A 102 -7.47 31.43 -6.63
N TYR A 103 -6.96 30.93 -5.50
CA TYR A 103 -5.57 31.03 -5.11
C TYR A 103 -5.09 29.66 -4.64
N ALA A 104 -3.86 29.30 -4.99
CA ALA A 104 -3.21 28.12 -4.46
C ALA A 104 -2.65 28.44 -3.08
N ILE A 105 -2.92 27.57 -2.11
CA ILE A 105 -2.50 27.73 -0.71
C ILE A 105 -1.38 26.74 -0.40
N TYR A 106 -1.44 25.55 -0.99
CA TYR A 106 -0.45 24.51 -0.76
C TYR A 106 -0.15 23.76 -2.05
N SER A 107 1.14 23.56 -2.30
CA SER A 107 1.67 22.82 -3.45
C SER A 107 2.93 22.10 -2.97
N PRO A 108 2.90 20.78 -2.76
CA PRO A 108 4.09 20.00 -2.45
C PRO A 108 4.97 19.84 -3.70
N ASP A 109 6.27 19.65 -3.48
CA ASP A 109 7.22 19.34 -4.56
C ASP A 109 7.14 17.87 -5.00
N SER A 110 6.54 17.00 -4.18
CA SER A 110 6.36 15.58 -4.50
C SER A 110 5.28 15.36 -5.55
N GLN A 111 5.45 14.33 -6.38
CA GLN A 111 4.45 13.94 -7.38
C GLN A 111 3.33 13.16 -6.70
N ILE A 112 2.09 13.58 -6.92
CA ILE A 112 0.90 12.98 -6.34
C ILE A 112 0.14 12.19 -7.40
N THR A 113 -0.23 10.97 -7.07
CA THR A 113 -1.04 10.09 -7.89
C THR A 113 -2.51 10.24 -7.53
N TRP A 114 -3.32 10.49 -8.55
CA TRP A 114 -4.77 10.57 -8.49
C TRP A 114 -5.40 9.26 -8.95
N SER A 115 -6.09 8.58 -8.05
CA SER A 115 -6.80 7.34 -8.32
C SER A 115 -8.31 7.51 -8.15
N GLU A 116 -9.11 6.96 -9.06
CA GLU A 116 -10.58 7.01 -9.00
C GLU A 116 -11.17 5.60 -8.93
N SER A 117 -12.24 5.44 -8.14
CA SER A 117 -13.07 4.24 -8.16
C SER A 117 -13.80 4.10 -9.50
N ARG A 118 -13.62 2.96 -10.16
CA ARG A 118 -14.29 2.60 -11.42
C ARG A 118 -14.98 1.25 -11.25
N SER A 119 -16.16 1.10 -11.84
CA SER A 119 -16.86 -0.17 -11.89
C SER A 119 -16.73 -0.80 -13.27
N ARG A 120 -16.33 -2.07 -13.34
CA ARG A 120 -16.37 -2.87 -14.56
C ARG A 120 -17.33 -4.03 -14.37
N THR A 121 -18.18 -4.22 -15.38
CA THR A 121 -19.05 -5.39 -15.42
C THR A 121 -18.33 -6.52 -16.14
N LYS A 122 -18.02 -7.59 -15.42
CA LYS A 122 -17.43 -8.80 -15.97
C LYS A 122 -18.54 -9.82 -16.22
N ARG A 123 -18.74 -10.19 -17.48
CA ARG A 123 -19.63 -11.29 -17.83
C ARG A 123 -18.87 -12.60 -17.62
N ILE A 124 -19.32 -13.39 -16.65
CA ILE A 124 -18.81 -14.74 -16.43
C ILE A 124 -19.72 -15.68 -17.20
N ASN A 125 -19.17 -16.24 -18.28
CA ASN A 125 -19.81 -17.30 -19.01
C ASN A 125 -19.45 -18.61 -18.30
N TYR A 126 -20.41 -19.23 -17.63
CA TYR A 126 -20.21 -20.57 -17.11
C TYR A 126 -20.24 -21.56 -18.26
N GLY A 127 -19.17 -22.34 -18.41
CA GLY A 127 -19.17 -23.51 -19.30
C GLY A 127 -20.09 -24.58 -18.72
N GLY A 128 -21.29 -24.73 -19.29
CA GLY A 128 -22.22 -25.82 -18.97
C GLY A 128 -22.21 -26.88 -20.06
N LEU A 129 -22.60 -28.12 -19.72
CA LEU A 129 -22.84 -29.17 -20.70
C LEU A 129 -24.02 -28.74 -21.59
N THR A 130 -23.73 -28.27 -22.79
CA THR A 130 -24.75 -28.00 -23.81
C THR A 130 -24.65 -29.04 -24.90
N SER A 131 -25.75 -29.72 -25.17
CA SER A 131 -25.84 -30.72 -26.24
C SER A 131 -26.82 -30.20 -27.30
N SER A 132 -26.43 -30.29 -28.57
CA SER A 132 -27.33 -29.97 -29.69
C SER A 132 -27.82 -31.26 -30.32
N ILE A 133 -29.15 -31.41 -30.46
CA ILE A 133 -29.77 -32.54 -31.14
C ILE A 133 -30.22 -32.07 -32.52
N HIS A 134 -29.81 -32.78 -33.55
CA HIS A 134 -30.22 -32.53 -34.93
C HIS A 134 -31.59 -33.18 -35.17
N ILE A 135 -32.57 -32.39 -35.61
CA ILE A 135 -33.95 -32.88 -35.83
C ILE A 135 -34.19 -33.05 -37.33
N ALA A 136 -33.80 -32.06 -38.15
CA ALA A 136 -33.92 -32.12 -39.61
C ALA A 136 -32.89 -31.18 -40.27
N LYS A 137 -32.70 -31.31 -41.60
CA LYS A 137 -31.86 -30.39 -42.37
C LYS A 137 -32.30 -28.94 -42.15
N GLY A 138 -31.45 -28.14 -41.52
CA GLY A 138 -31.71 -26.75 -41.17
C GLY A 138 -32.34 -26.51 -39.79
N LEU A 139 -32.73 -27.57 -39.05
CA LEU A 139 -33.34 -27.46 -37.72
C LEU A 139 -32.54 -28.23 -36.66
N ASN A 140 -31.88 -27.46 -35.80
CA ASN A 140 -31.14 -27.97 -34.64
C ASN A 140 -31.81 -27.46 -33.37
N TYR A 141 -32.02 -28.34 -32.38
CA TYR A 141 -32.50 -27.95 -31.06
C TYR A 141 -31.36 -28.04 -30.05
N ARG A 142 -31.10 -26.92 -29.36
CA ARG A 142 -30.04 -26.84 -28.35
C ARG A 142 -30.63 -27.13 -26.97
N MET A 143 -30.10 -28.16 -26.31
CA MET A 143 -30.51 -28.59 -24.97
C MET A 143 -29.42 -28.18 -23.94
N GLY A 144 -29.84 -27.47 -22.90
CA GLY A 144 -28.98 -26.97 -21.81
C GLY A 144 -29.13 -25.46 -21.56
N SER A 145 -29.01 -25.02 -20.31
CA SER A 145 -29.08 -23.59 -19.93
C SER A 145 -27.70 -23.06 -19.53
N ILE A 146 -27.10 -22.21 -20.37
CA ILE A 146 -25.97 -21.36 -19.95
C ILE A 146 -26.56 -20.06 -19.42
N ARG A 147 -26.60 -19.91 -18.09
CA ARG A 147 -26.91 -18.63 -17.47
C ARG A 147 -25.62 -17.82 -17.40
N THR A 148 -25.57 -16.67 -18.07
CA THR A 148 -24.43 -15.76 -17.91
C THR A 148 -24.66 -14.95 -16.64
N ALA A 149 -23.77 -15.05 -15.66
CA ALA A 149 -23.82 -14.15 -14.51
C ALA A 149 -22.96 -12.92 -14.80
N SER A 150 -23.53 -11.76 -14.55
CA SER A 150 -22.82 -10.49 -14.60
C SER A 150 -22.34 -10.17 -13.19
N GLN A 151 -21.04 -10.11 -12.97
CA GLN A 151 -20.46 -9.64 -11.72
C GLN A 151 -19.94 -8.21 -11.92
N LYS A 152 -20.36 -7.30 -11.04
CA LYS A 152 -19.88 -5.92 -11.02
C LYS A 152 -18.70 -5.86 -10.06
N GLU A 153 -17.51 -5.62 -10.60
CA GLU A 153 -16.28 -5.45 -9.83
C GLU A 153 -15.98 -3.95 -9.73
N GLU A 154 -15.66 -3.48 -8.53
CA GLU A 154 -15.16 -2.13 -8.29
C GLU A 154 -13.64 -2.18 -8.11
N TYR A 155 -12.92 -1.31 -8.80
CA TYR A 155 -11.47 -1.23 -8.72
C TYR A 155 -11.01 0.23 -8.74
N MET A 156 -9.88 0.49 -8.08
CA MET A 156 -9.22 1.79 -8.16
C MET A 156 -8.38 1.85 -9.43
N LYS A 157 -8.51 2.94 -10.18
CA LYS A 157 -7.71 3.20 -11.36
C LYS A 157 -6.93 4.50 -11.18
N GLU A 158 -5.61 4.41 -11.32
CA GLU A 158 -4.74 5.58 -11.45
C GLU A 158 -5.06 6.32 -12.75
N ILE A 159 -5.30 7.63 -12.64
CA ILE A 159 -5.71 8.46 -13.79
C ILE A 159 -4.61 9.44 -14.16
N VAL A 160 -4.04 10.15 -13.18
CA VAL A 160 -3.00 11.16 -13.39
C VAL A 160 -2.01 11.11 -12.24
N THR A 161 -0.72 11.20 -12.53
CA THR A 161 0.33 11.43 -11.53
C THR A 161 1.06 12.71 -11.90
N GLY A 162 1.16 13.67 -10.98
CA GLY A 162 1.79 14.96 -11.26
C GLY A 162 1.79 15.94 -10.09
N ALA A 163 1.97 17.23 -10.40
CA ALA A 163 2.00 18.29 -9.41
C ALA A 163 0.60 18.54 -8.83
N LEU A 164 0.53 18.66 -7.51
CA LEU A 164 -0.69 18.94 -6.76
C LEU A 164 -0.77 20.43 -6.42
N ALA A 165 -1.92 21.05 -6.67
CA ALA A 165 -2.26 22.36 -6.15
C ALA A 165 -3.55 22.27 -5.33
N LEU A 166 -3.44 22.52 -4.02
CA LEU A 166 -4.58 22.75 -3.14
C LEU A 166 -4.95 24.23 -3.21
N THR A 167 -6.13 24.52 -3.77
CA THR A 167 -6.67 25.88 -3.84
C THR A 167 -7.73 26.10 -2.78
N ASN A 168 -8.15 27.34 -2.59
CA ASN A 168 -9.28 27.69 -1.74
C ASN A 168 -10.64 27.15 -2.22
N LYS A 169 -10.74 26.55 -3.42
CA LYS A 169 -12.01 26.06 -3.98
C LYS A 169 -12.01 24.58 -4.36
N ARG A 170 -10.84 24.04 -4.66
CA ARG A 170 -10.68 22.70 -5.22
C ARG A 170 -9.26 22.20 -5.10
N ILE A 171 -9.13 20.90 -5.26
CA ILE A 171 -7.84 20.22 -5.42
C ILE A 171 -7.59 20.05 -6.90
N ILE A 172 -6.37 20.28 -7.38
CA ILE A 172 -5.97 20.10 -8.76
C ILE A 172 -4.71 19.24 -8.79
N VAL A 173 -4.68 18.23 -9.66
CA VAL A 173 -3.46 17.48 -10.00
C VAL A 173 -3.24 17.58 -11.50
N THR A 174 -2.04 17.95 -11.92
CA THR A 174 -1.67 18.12 -13.33
C THR A 174 -0.30 17.52 -13.64
N ASN A 175 -0.15 16.93 -14.82
CA ASN A 175 1.14 16.47 -15.33
C ASN A 175 1.56 17.19 -16.63
N GLY A 176 0.94 18.36 -16.89
CA GLY A 176 1.15 19.17 -18.09
C GLY A 176 0.31 18.74 -19.30
N VAL A 177 -0.05 17.46 -19.41
CA VAL A 177 -0.90 16.92 -20.49
C VAL A 177 -2.34 16.73 -20.02
N ASP A 178 -2.49 16.02 -18.91
CA ASP A 178 -3.75 15.71 -18.26
C ASP A 178 -3.85 16.47 -16.94
N ALA A 179 -5.08 16.88 -16.62
CA ALA A 179 -5.39 17.50 -15.35
C ALA A 179 -6.69 16.92 -14.77
N LYS A 180 -6.68 16.71 -13.46
CA LYS A 180 -7.86 16.38 -12.68
C LYS A 180 -8.11 17.43 -11.63
N SER A 181 -9.39 17.70 -11.38
CA SER A 181 -9.78 18.67 -10.36
C SER A 181 -10.97 18.18 -9.55
N TYR A 182 -10.89 18.35 -8.24
CA TYR A 182 -11.90 17.95 -7.25
C TYR A 182 -12.44 19.21 -6.57
N PRO A 183 -13.61 19.73 -6.96
CA PRO A 183 -14.22 20.86 -6.26
C PRO A 183 -14.71 20.47 -4.87
N PHE A 184 -14.47 21.34 -3.88
CA PHE A 184 -14.90 21.09 -2.50
C PHE A 184 -16.42 20.96 -2.37
N THR A 185 -17.18 21.59 -3.27
CA THR A 185 -18.65 21.46 -3.30
C THR A 185 -19.15 20.03 -3.54
N ARG A 186 -18.29 19.13 -4.03
CA ARG A 186 -18.62 17.71 -4.22
C ARG A 186 -18.10 16.83 -3.08
N LEU A 187 -17.26 17.37 -2.19
CA LEU A 187 -16.68 16.63 -1.09
C LEU A 187 -17.75 16.38 -0.04
N LEU A 188 -18.08 15.12 0.20
CA LEU A 188 -18.98 14.73 1.28
C LEU A 188 -18.19 14.38 2.54
N ARG A 189 -17.08 13.66 2.36
CA ARG A 189 -16.22 13.20 3.45
C ARG A 189 -14.80 13.03 2.96
N MET A 190 -13.85 13.34 3.82
CA MET A 190 -12.44 12.96 3.64
C MET A 190 -12.03 11.92 4.70
N VAL A 191 -11.13 11.02 4.32
CA VAL A 191 -10.48 10.06 5.21
C VAL A 191 -8.97 10.24 5.06
N PRO A 192 -8.28 10.77 6.08
CA PRO A 192 -6.85 11.01 6.02
C PRO A 192 -6.06 9.70 6.17
N TYR A 193 -4.98 9.58 5.41
CA TYR A 193 -3.96 8.54 5.54
C TYR A 193 -2.58 9.20 5.78
N ASN A 194 -1.58 8.39 6.11
CA ASN A 194 -0.22 8.89 6.33
C ASN A 194 0.45 9.37 5.02
N ASP A 195 0.19 8.66 3.93
CA ASP A 195 0.76 8.87 2.60
C ASP A 195 -0.23 9.49 1.60
N GLY A 196 -1.42 9.90 2.07
CA GLY A 196 -2.49 10.36 1.21
C GLY A 196 -3.80 10.76 1.88
N VAL A 197 -4.83 10.91 1.05
CA VAL A 197 -6.22 11.14 1.47
C VAL A 197 -7.19 10.42 0.55
N GLU A 198 -8.27 9.88 1.10
CA GLU A 198 -9.43 9.45 0.34
C GLU A 198 -10.55 10.49 0.45
N LEU A 199 -11.06 10.89 -0.70
CA LEU A 199 -12.14 11.85 -0.87
C LEU A 199 -13.35 11.08 -1.37
N ILE A 200 -14.44 11.17 -0.60
CA ILE A 200 -15.71 10.55 -0.93
C ILE A 200 -16.63 11.64 -1.44
N SER A 201 -17.08 11.50 -2.68
CA SER A 201 -18.02 12.45 -3.27
C SER A 201 -19.45 12.24 -2.77
N ASP A 202 -20.27 13.28 -2.92
CA ASP A 202 -21.73 13.25 -2.77
C ASP A 202 -22.42 12.07 -3.49
N SER A 203 -21.90 11.72 -4.67
CA SER A 203 -22.35 10.62 -5.53
C SER A 203 -21.82 9.25 -5.10
N GLY A 204 -21.05 9.17 -4.01
CA GLY A 204 -20.46 7.95 -3.48
C GLY A 204 -19.21 7.47 -4.22
N LYS A 205 -18.67 8.23 -5.19
CA LYS A 205 -17.42 7.89 -5.87
C LYS A 205 -16.24 8.22 -4.96
N LYS A 206 -15.23 7.37 -4.98
CA LYS A 206 -14.02 7.51 -4.19
C LYS A 206 -12.88 8.00 -5.06
N VAL A 207 -12.14 8.98 -4.56
CA VAL A 207 -10.93 9.50 -5.16
C VAL A 207 -9.82 9.41 -4.12
N ILE A 208 -8.70 8.81 -4.45
CA ILE A 208 -7.55 8.69 -3.57
C ILE A 208 -6.41 9.53 -4.15
N LEU A 209 -5.84 10.38 -3.31
CA LEU A 209 -4.59 11.07 -3.60
C LEU A 209 -3.51 10.41 -2.77
N SER A 210 -2.46 9.89 -3.41
CA SER A 210 -1.35 9.18 -2.76
C SER A 210 0.00 9.68 -3.28
N GLY A 211 1.08 9.42 -2.55
CA GLY A 211 2.44 9.83 -2.93
C GLY A 211 2.98 11.03 -2.13
N PHE A 212 2.38 11.31 -0.98
CA PHE A 212 2.90 12.30 -0.03
C PHE A 212 3.98 11.65 0.84
N ASP A 213 5.07 12.37 1.10
CA ASP A 213 6.06 11.95 2.12
C ASP A 213 5.45 12.02 3.53
N ASP A 214 4.68 13.08 3.79
CA ASP A 214 3.83 13.26 4.97
C ASP A 214 2.57 14.04 4.55
N ALA A 215 1.43 13.34 4.51
CA ALA A 215 0.15 13.94 4.14
C ALA A 215 -0.49 14.77 5.27
N THR A 216 0.07 14.78 6.48
CA THR A 216 -0.54 15.42 7.66
C THR A 216 -0.84 16.89 7.43
N ARG A 217 0.13 17.65 6.92
CA ARG A 217 -0.03 19.08 6.63
C ARG A 217 -1.14 19.34 5.61
N PHE A 218 -1.13 18.56 4.53
CA PHE A 218 -2.13 18.66 3.48
C PHE A 218 -3.53 18.36 4.00
N ASN A 219 -3.68 17.28 4.80
CA ASN A 219 -4.94 16.88 5.39
C ASN A 219 -5.51 17.95 6.32
N ILE A 220 -4.66 18.58 7.15
CA ILE A 220 -5.09 19.68 8.03
C ILE A 220 -5.56 20.88 7.21
N TYR A 221 -4.83 21.28 6.17
CA TYR A 221 -5.24 22.40 5.33
C TYR A 221 -6.52 22.12 4.56
N LEU A 222 -6.68 20.91 4.03
CA LEU A 222 -7.88 20.50 3.33
C LEU A 222 -9.10 20.56 4.26
N ASP A 223 -8.98 19.98 5.46
CA ASP A 223 -10.05 19.97 6.47
C ASP A 223 -10.50 21.40 6.79
N ARG A 224 -9.54 22.28 7.10
CA ARG A 224 -9.80 23.71 7.37
C ARG A 224 -10.54 24.40 6.24
N LEU A 225 -10.08 24.22 4.99
CA LEU A 225 -10.70 24.82 3.81
C LEU A 225 -12.09 24.27 3.48
N THR A 226 -12.43 23.09 3.98
CA THR A 226 -13.73 22.45 3.75
C THR A 226 -14.72 22.63 4.90
N SER A 227 -14.22 23.03 6.08
CA SER A 227 -15.01 23.27 7.28
C SER A 227 -15.60 24.68 7.39
N GLU A 228 -15.19 25.60 6.51
CA GLU A 228 -15.72 26.97 6.38
C GLU A 228 -16.96 27.03 5.47
#